data_AF-A0A939U509-F1
#
_entry.id   AF-A0A939U509-F1
#
_cell.length_a   1.000
_cell.length_b   1.000
_cell.length_c   1.000
_cell.angle_alpha   90.00
_cell.angle_beta   90.00
_cell.angle_gamma   90.00
#
_symmetry.space_group_name_H-M   'P 1'
#
loop_
_entity.id
_entity.type
_entity.pdbx_description
1 polymer ?
#
loop_
_entity_poly.entity_id
_entity_poly.type
_entity_poly.pdbx_seq_one_letter_code
_entity_poly.pdbx_strand_id
1 'polypeptide(L)'
;MANIKNMQMWKTICSDARISIKKSFFGLRTTAIYNPTNSIIDAHNIELSPVDGKHMKNILDTHRDNLAEAIDDFYPKRVANGNYMAELLISRDRNFLVIQLLQFINMSYEPVTDVLIFEGEDAHIVAKMF
;
A
#
# COMPACT_ATOMS: atom_id res chain seq x y z
N MET A 1 -0.85 -12.07 -3.54
CA MET A 1 0.04 -11.42 -2.56
C MET A 1 1.37 -11.17 -3.22
N ALA A 2 1.87 -9.94 -3.12
CA ALA A 2 3.21 -9.56 -3.53
C ALA A 2 4.23 -9.97 -2.45
N ASN A 3 5.51 -9.94 -2.79
CA ASN A 3 6.57 -10.08 -1.81
C ASN A 3 6.91 -8.69 -1.25
N ILE A 4 6.67 -8.48 0.05
CA ILE A 4 6.92 -7.21 0.73
C ILE A 4 8.35 -6.66 0.55
N LYS A 5 9.35 -7.54 0.38
CA LYS A 5 10.74 -7.13 0.15
C LYS A 5 10.99 -6.51 -1.22
N ASN A 6 10.12 -6.80 -2.18
CA ASN A 6 10.25 -6.33 -3.57
C ASN A 6 9.48 -5.03 -3.82
N MET A 7 8.79 -4.51 -2.80
CA MET A 7 8.06 -3.24 -2.88
C MET A 7 9.02 -2.05 -2.82
N GLN A 8 8.72 -0.97 -3.53
CA GLN A 8 9.52 0.25 -3.47
C GLN A 8 9.52 0.85 -2.07
N MET A 9 8.40 0.75 -1.35
CA MET A 9 8.28 1.21 0.03
C MET A 9 9.05 0.35 1.06
N TRP A 10 9.68 -0.78 0.67
CA TRP A 10 10.28 -1.74 1.62
C TRP A 10 11.19 -1.09 2.67
N LYS A 11 12.06 -0.14 2.26
CA LYS A 11 13.00 0.52 3.18
C LYS A 11 12.29 1.30 4.29
N THR A 12 11.20 1.99 3.95
CA THR A 12 10.37 2.72 4.92
C THR A 12 9.73 1.75 5.90
N ILE A 13 9.20 0.64 5.39
CA ILE A 13 8.47 -0.36 6.18
C ILE A 13 9.37 -1.15 7.11
N CYS A 14 10.55 -1.56 6.65
CA CYS A 14 11.46 -2.35 7.47
C CYS A 14 12.14 -1.52 8.59
N SER A 15 12.04 -0.19 8.54
CA SER A 15 12.54 0.72 9.56
C SER A 15 11.44 1.30 10.47
N ASP A 16 10.16 0.98 10.20
CA ASP A 16 9.04 1.45 11.01
C ASP A 16 8.99 0.70 12.36
N ALA A 17 9.07 1.44 13.47
CA ALA A 17 9.09 0.88 14.82
C ALA A 17 7.80 0.15 15.20
N ARG A 18 6.69 0.42 14.51
CA ARG A 18 5.40 -0.27 14.70
C ARG A 18 5.37 -1.63 14.02
N ILE A 19 6.36 -1.97 13.20
CA ILE A 19 6.38 -3.20 12.41
C ILE A 19 7.51 -4.13 12.87
N SER A 20 7.15 -5.37 13.17
CA SER A 20 8.13 -6.45 13.38
C SER A 20 8.30 -7.27 12.11
N ILE A 21 9.55 -7.45 11.66
CA ILE A 21 9.90 -8.36 10.56
C ILE A 21 10.38 -9.69 11.13
N LYS A 22 9.55 -10.72 11.03
CA LYS A 22 9.91 -12.09 11.41
C LYS A 22 10.40 -12.87 10.20
N LYS A 23 11.57 -13.51 10.34
CA LYS A 23 12.11 -14.45 9.36
C LYS A 23 11.95 -15.87 9.89
N SER A 24 11.43 -16.78 9.06
CA SER A 24 11.30 -18.20 9.39
C SER A 24 11.85 -19.07 8.25
N PHE A 25 11.98 -20.37 8.49
CA PHE A 25 12.56 -21.34 7.54
C PHE A 25 13.92 -20.86 7.01
N PHE A 26 14.88 -20.59 7.89
CA PHE A 26 16.22 -20.10 7.52
C PHE A 26 16.21 -18.83 6.65
N GLY A 27 15.18 -17.99 6.77
CA GLY A 27 15.06 -16.73 6.03
C GLY A 27 14.31 -16.83 4.70
N LEU A 28 13.87 -18.03 4.31
CA LEU A 28 13.05 -18.25 3.11
C LEU A 28 11.68 -17.61 3.21
N ARG A 29 11.14 -17.48 4.42
CA ARG A 29 9.86 -16.80 4.66
C ARG A 29 10.08 -15.55 5.50
N THR A 30 9.50 -14.44 5.02
CA THR A 30 9.47 -13.17 5.74
C THR A 30 8.02 -12.80 5.99
N THR A 31 7.72 -12.39 7.22
CA THR A 31 6.38 -11.99 7.64
C THR A 31 6.51 -10.67 8.39
N ALA A 32 5.76 -9.67 7.94
CA ALA A 32 5.63 -8.41 8.65
C ALA A 32 4.41 -8.48 9.58
N ILE A 33 4.56 -7.94 10.77
CA ILE A 33 3.53 -7.91 11.82
C ILE A 33 3.38 -6.48 12.29
N TYR A 34 2.16 -5.98 12.30
CA TYR A 34 1.80 -4.73 12.94
C TYR A 34 1.71 -4.96 14.46
N ASN A 35 2.62 -4.34 15.21
CA ASN A 35 2.82 -4.60 16.64
C ASN A 35 1.61 -4.25 17.52
N PRO A 36 0.91 -3.11 17.33
CA PRO A 36 -0.18 -2.70 18.22
C PRO A 36 -1.32 -3.72 18.32
N THR A 37 -1.62 -4.45 17.25
CA THR A 37 -2.67 -5.48 17.24
C THR A 37 -2.14 -6.90 17.00
N ASN A 38 -0.82 -7.06 16.90
CA ASN A 38 -0.14 -8.31 16.56
C ASN A 38 -0.68 -8.97 15.27
N SER A 39 -1.10 -8.14 14.32
CA SER A 39 -1.76 -8.56 13.08
C SER A 39 -0.73 -8.74 11.96
N ILE A 40 -0.89 -9.79 11.16
CA ILE A 40 -0.02 -10.03 9.99
C ILE A 40 -0.33 -8.98 8.92
N ILE A 41 0.71 -8.44 8.29
CA ILE A 41 0.61 -7.52 7.16
C ILE A 41 0.78 -8.30 5.86
N ASP A 42 -0.22 -8.23 5.00
CA ASP A 42 -0.22 -8.81 3.66
C ASP A 42 0.12 -7.72 2.62
N ALA A 43 0.90 -8.09 1.59
CA ALA A 43 1.36 -7.18 0.55
C ALA A 43 0.59 -7.39 -0.77
N HIS A 44 0.20 -6.32 -1.43
CA HIS A 44 -0.59 -6.34 -2.67
C HIS A 44 -0.06 -5.34 -3.69
N ASN A 45 -0.07 -5.74 -4.97
CA ASN A 45 0.19 -4.87 -6.11
C ASN A 45 -1.05 -4.85 -7.00
N ILE A 46 -1.59 -3.65 -7.22
CA ILE A 46 -2.77 -3.44 -8.05
C ILE A 46 -2.37 -2.54 -9.22
N GLU A 47 -2.32 -3.13 -10.40
CA GLU A 47 -2.06 -2.41 -11.64
C GLU A 47 -3.32 -1.67 -12.10
N LEU A 48 -3.15 -0.42 -12.51
CA LEU A 48 -4.21 0.53 -12.80
C LEU A 48 -4.08 1.16 -14.18
N SER A 49 -5.23 1.49 -14.75
CA SER A 49 -5.31 2.28 -15.97
C SER A 49 -4.69 3.67 -15.76
N PRO A 50 -4.28 4.38 -16.83
CA PRO A 50 -3.84 5.77 -16.72
C PRO A 50 -4.88 6.69 -16.06
N VAL A 51 -6.17 6.41 -16.28
CA VAL A 51 -7.28 7.21 -15.73
C VAL A 51 -7.41 7.00 -14.23
N ASP A 52 -7.53 5.74 -13.79
CA ASP A 52 -7.68 5.41 -12.37
C ASP A 52 -6.40 5.75 -11.59
N GLY A 53 -5.23 5.51 -12.16
CA GLY A 53 -3.95 5.86 -11.56
C GLY A 53 -3.80 7.36 -11.35
N LYS A 54 -4.14 8.19 -12.35
CA LYS A 54 -4.12 9.65 -12.21
C LYS A 54 -5.15 10.15 -11.19
N HIS A 55 -6.35 9.55 -11.17
CA HIS A 55 -7.36 9.90 -10.17
C HIS A 55 -6.86 9.56 -8.76
N MET A 56 -6.31 8.36 -8.56
CA MET A 56 -5.73 7.97 -7.28
C MET A 56 -4.60 8.91 -6.86
N LYS A 57 -3.70 9.27 -7.78
CA LYS A 57 -2.64 10.24 -7.49
C LYS A 57 -3.20 11.54 -6.92
N ASN A 58 -4.24 12.09 -7.54
CA ASN A 58 -4.88 13.31 -7.06
C ASN A 58 -5.48 13.14 -5.67
N ILE A 59 -6.12 12.00 -5.38
CA ILE A 59 -6.69 11.69 -4.05
C ILE A 59 -5.56 11.66 -3.01
N LEU A 60 -4.50 10.88 -3.26
CA LEU A 60 -3.36 10.71 -2.34
C LEU A 60 -2.55 12.00 -2.12
N ASP A 61 -2.44 12.86 -3.13
CA ASP A 61 -1.72 14.14 -3.01
C ASP A 61 -2.54 15.23 -2.30
N THR A 62 -3.86 15.26 -2.54
CA THR A 62 -4.72 16.38 -2.11
C THR A 62 -5.30 16.18 -0.71
N HIS A 63 -5.58 14.93 -0.33
CA HIS A 63 -6.35 14.62 0.88
C HIS A 63 -5.52 13.87 1.92
N ARG A 64 -4.23 14.19 2.09
CA ARG A 64 -3.39 13.48 3.07
C ARG A 64 -3.97 13.47 4.48
N ASP A 65 -4.62 14.55 4.89
CA ASP A 65 -5.18 14.69 6.23
C ASP A 65 -6.65 14.22 6.33
N ASN A 66 -7.38 14.14 5.21
CA ASN A 66 -8.81 13.76 5.14
C ASN A 66 -9.07 12.70 4.04
N LEU A 67 -8.20 11.69 3.92
CA LEU A 67 -8.28 10.73 2.82
C LEU A 67 -9.60 9.95 2.85
N ALA A 68 -10.12 9.68 4.04
CA ALA A 68 -11.41 9.03 4.28
C ALA A 68 -12.59 9.73 3.59
N GLU A 69 -12.62 11.07 3.60
CA GLU A 69 -13.70 11.86 2.96
C GLU A 69 -13.58 11.84 1.43
N ALA A 70 -12.36 11.70 0.91
CA ALA A 70 -12.07 11.73 -0.53
C ALA A 70 -12.31 10.38 -1.23
N ILE A 71 -12.43 9.30 -0.45
CA ILE A 71 -12.39 7.92 -0.95
C ILE A 71 -13.78 7.32 -1.20
N ASP A 72 -14.85 7.88 -0.63
CA ASP A 72 -16.11 7.16 -0.42
C ASP A 72 -16.75 6.57 -1.70
N ASP A 73 -16.38 7.08 -2.90
CA ASP A 73 -16.86 6.60 -4.20
C ASP A 73 -15.78 6.07 -5.18
N PHE A 74 -14.50 5.99 -4.79
CA PHE A 74 -13.43 5.58 -5.71
C PHE A 74 -13.01 4.11 -5.51
N TYR A 75 -13.43 3.26 -6.44
CA TYR A 75 -13.05 1.85 -6.52
C TYR A 75 -12.21 1.58 -7.77
N PRO A 76 -10.87 1.65 -7.68
CA PRO A 76 -10.00 1.52 -8.84
C PRO A 76 -10.12 0.12 -9.48
N LYS A 77 -10.24 0.07 -10.81
CA LYS A 77 -10.33 -1.20 -11.54
C LYS A 77 -8.93 -1.74 -11.81
N ARG A 78 -8.71 -2.99 -11.42
CA ARG A 78 -7.49 -3.71 -11.76
C ARG A 78 -7.44 -3.98 -13.26
N VAL A 79 -6.33 -3.62 -13.89
CA VAL A 79 -6.06 -3.92 -15.30
C VAL A 79 -4.77 -4.74 -15.42
N ALA A 80 -4.58 -5.43 -16.54
CA ALA A 80 -3.30 -6.05 -16.86
C ALA A 80 -2.41 -5.04 -17.62
N ASN A 81 -1.12 -4.99 -17.28
CA ASN A 81 -0.14 -4.07 -17.86
C ASN A 81 -0.56 -2.60 -17.67
N GLY A 82 -0.96 -2.26 -16.45
CA GLY A 82 -1.34 -0.89 -16.09
C GLY A 82 -0.19 0.11 -16.29
N ASN A 83 -0.49 1.40 -16.51
CA ASN A 83 0.55 2.43 -16.47
C ASN A 83 0.89 2.82 -15.04
N TYR A 84 0.00 2.53 -14.09
CA TYR A 84 0.21 2.78 -12.67
C TYR A 84 0.14 1.48 -11.89
N MET A 85 0.79 1.46 -10.74
CA MET A 85 0.72 0.36 -9.79
C MET A 85 0.54 0.92 -8.38
N ALA A 86 -0.48 0.48 -7.67
CA ALA A 86 -0.64 0.72 -6.25
C ALA A 86 0.06 -0.40 -5.49
N GLU A 87 1.08 -0.05 -4.71
CA GLU A 87 1.62 -0.95 -3.70
C GLU A 87 0.88 -0.72 -2.39
N LEU A 88 0.41 -1.82 -1.79
CA LEU A 88 -0.40 -1.81 -0.57
C LEU A 88 0.15 -2.80 0.44
N LEU A 89 0.26 -2.35 1.68
CA LEU A 89 0.47 -3.20 2.84
C LEU A 89 -0.72 -3.07 3.75
N ILE A 90 -1.43 -4.17 4.02
CA ILE A 90 -2.66 -4.14 4.80
C ILE A 90 -2.55 -5.17 5.91
N SER A 91 -2.75 -4.75 7.15
CA SER A 91 -2.88 -5.70 8.26
C SER A 91 -4.20 -6.47 8.13
N ARG A 92 -4.22 -7.74 8.52
CA ARG A 92 -5.41 -8.61 8.34
C ARG A 92 -6.65 -8.14 9.09
N ASP A 93 -6.44 -7.44 10.19
CA ASP A 93 -7.46 -6.78 11.00
C ASP A 93 -7.80 -5.37 10.52
N ARG A 94 -7.17 -4.90 9.42
CA ARG A 94 -7.37 -3.61 8.76
C ARG A 94 -7.13 -2.37 9.64
N ASN A 95 -6.50 -2.55 10.80
CA ASN A 95 -6.07 -1.45 11.69
C ASN A 95 -4.80 -0.74 11.22
N PHE A 96 -4.15 -1.23 10.16
CA PHE A 96 -2.94 -0.64 9.60
C PHE A 96 -2.93 -0.81 8.10
N LEU A 97 -2.69 0.29 7.37
CA LEU A 97 -2.57 0.28 5.93
C LEU A 97 -1.45 1.22 5.49
N VAL A 98 -0.63 0.78 4.54
CA VAL A 98 0.34 1.63 3.85
C VAL A 98 0.09 1.57 2.36
N ILE A 99 0.09 2.72 1.70
CA ILE A 99 -0.07 2.84 0.25
C ILE A 99 1.01 3.72 -0.35
N GLN A 100 1.49 3.32 -1.52
CA GLN A 100 2.29 4.16 -2.41
C GLN A 100 1.85 3.91 -3.85
N LEU A 101 1.73 4.98 -4.62
CA LEU A 101 1.45 4.89 -6.04
C LEU A 101 2.75 5.00 -6.84
N LEU A 102 2.87 4.12 -7.83
CA LEU A 102 3.95 4.08 -8.78
C LEU A 102 3.43 4.29 -10.19
N GLN A 103 4.29 4.82 -11.05
CA GLN A 103 4.01 4.95 -12.48
C GLN A 103 5.10 4.25 -13.29
N PHE A 104 4.69 3.57 -14.35
CA PHE A 104 5.61 2.99 -15.32
C PHE A 104 6.18 4.09 -16.22
N ILE A 105 7.44 4.47 -15.95
CA ILE A 105 8.22 5.47 -16.69
C ILE A 105 9.62 4.91 -16.92
N ASN A 106 10.24 5.21 -18.06
CA ASN A 106 11.62 4.78 -18.37
C ASN A 106 11.88 3.27 -18.21
N MET A 107 10.89 2.43 -18.55
CA MET A 107 10.93 0.96 -18.46
C MET A 107 10.94 0.38 -17.03
N SER A 108 10.64 1.19 -16.00
CA SER A 108 10.48 0.74 -14.62
C SER A 108 9.27 1.39 -13.95
N TYR A 109 8.79 0.79 -12.85
CA TYR A 109 7.82 1.43 -11.97
C TYR A 109 8.55 2.29 -10.95
N GLU A 110 8.33 3.60 -11.01
CA GLU A 110 8.92 4.58 -10.11
C GLU A 110 7.84 5.20 -9.20
N PRO A 111 8.15 5.49 -7.93
CA PRO A 111 7.22 6.18 -7.04
C PRO A 111 6.79 7.56 -7.57
N VAL A 112 5.49 7.83 -7.53
CA VAL A 112 4.91 9.14 -7.89
C VAL A 112 4.14 9.81 -6.76
N THR A 113 4.04 9.14 -5.61
CA THR A 113 3.54 9.67 -4.33
C THR A 113 4.49 9.29 -3.20
N ASP A 114 4.39 10.02 -2.09
CA ASP A 114 5.00 9.59 -0.83
C ASP A 114 4.36 8.29 -0.33
N VAL A 115 5.04 7.64 0.61
CA VAL A 115 4.48 6.52 1.38
C VAL A 115 3.50 7.08 2.40
N LEU A 116 2.22 6.74 2.25
CA LEU A 116 1.16 7.18 3.16
C LEU A 116 0.77 6.03 4.08
N ILE A 117 0.71 6.30 5.39
CA ILE A 117 0.44 5.32 6.43
C ILE A 117 -0.83 5.71 7.18
N PHE A 118 -1.74 4.76 7.32
CA PHE A 118 -3.01 4.90 8.00
C PHE A 118 -3.11 3.90 9.14
N GLU A 119 -3.74 4.31 10.23
CA GLU A 119 -3.97 3.50 11.43
C GLU A 119 -5.43 3.60 11.88
N GLY A 120 -5.93 2.57 12.57
CA GLY A 120 -7.26 2.58 13.16
C GLY A 120 -8.39 2.72 12.14
N GLU A 121 -9.29 3.69 12.34
CA GLU A 121 -10.47 3.89 11.49
C GLU A 121 -10.10 4.33 10.07
N ASP A 122 -9.11 5.20 9.92
CA ASP A 122 -8.66 5.64 8.58
C ASP A 122 -8.14 4.44 7.77
N ALA A 123 -7.40 3.54 8.40
CA ALA A 123 -6.96 2.31 7.76
C ALA A 123 -8.14 1.43 7.32
N HIS A 124 -9.20 1.34 8.13
CA HIS A 124 -10.41 0.60 7.78
C HIS A 124 -11.13 1.20 6.57
N ILE A 125 -11.21 2.53 6.50
CA ILE A 125 -11.88 3.23 5.41
C ILE A 125 -11.09 3.04 4.11
N VAL A 126 -9.78 3.31 4.13
CA VAL A 126 -8.92 3.16 2.93
C VAL A 126 -8.87 1.70 2.47
N ALA A 127 -8.86 0.73 3.39
CA ALA A 127 -8.84 -0.69 3.05
C ALA A 127 -10.12 -1.18 2.34
N LYS A 128 -11.24 -0.45 2.40
CA LYS A 128 -12.48 -0.83 1.68
C LYS A 128 -12.39 -0.61 0.17
N MET A 129 -11.43 0.18 -0.31
CA MET A 129 -11.22 0.43 -1.75
C MET A 129 -10.68 -0.80 -2.50
N PHE A 130 -10.11 -1.78 -1.80
CA PHE A 130 -9.28 -2.86 -2.34
C PHE A 130 -9.74 -4.24 -1.86
#